data_AF-I8TV28-F1
#
_entry.id   AF-I8TV28-F1
#
_cell.length_a   1.000
_cell.length_b   1.000
_cell.length_c   1.000
_cell.angle_alpha   90.00
_cell.angle_beta   90.00
_cell.angle_gamma   90.00
#
_symmetry.space_group_name_H-M   'P 1'
#
loop_
_entity.id
_entity.type
_entity.pdbx_description
1 polymer ?
#
loop_
_entity_poly.entity_id
_entity_poly.type
_entity_poly.pdbx_seq_one_letter_code
_entity_poly.pdbx_strand_id
1 'polypeptide(L)'
;MNADNVVEVKGYLNRNSGGRSSKPRLHRRVLALFIQHRVSTVDRIPPTPPRQFERIFIASTHWNNAVIQLAKTCGPDNILVSTFESGSWDDSKGALRDLDLELDRLGVRRNLTLSEITHQDEISRPPSEGWIDTPRGRKELRRIHYLARLRNQTLRPLEDLARNGIVFDKVLFLNDVVFTVDDVISLLNTNDGVYAAACSLDFSKPPRYYDTFALRDSNGDETLMQECPYFRSVTSRDALLAMSPAPVKSCWNGMVSMPVAPFLSKTPLQFRAIPDSLAQLHVEGSECCLIHADNPLSPTKGIYLNPRVRVGYNDLAYAAVHPHTAWISLHNIALAL
;
A
#
# COMPACT_ATOMS: atom_id res chain seq x y z
N MET A 1 71.74 4.31 53.26
CA MET A 1 70.31 3.98 53.50
C MET A 1 69.78 3.44 52.18
N ASN A 2 70.24 2.27 51.73
CA ASN A 2 69.71 0.93 52.01
C ASN A 2 68.18 0.82 51.92
N ALA A 3 67.75 0.23 50.81
CA ALA A 3 66.59 -0.64 50.72
C ALA A 3 66.80 -1.86 51.63
N ASP A 4 65.72 -2.33 52.28
CA ASP A 4 65.32 -3.75 52.40
C ASP A 4 64.18 -3.92 53.42
N ASN A 5 63.34 -4.94 53.14
CA ASN A 5 62.35 -5.67 53.97
C ASN A 5 60.86 -5.35 53.72
N VAL A 6 59.91 -6.29 53.52
CA VAL A 6 59.86 -7.76 53.31
C VAL A 6 58.40 -8.15 52.91
N VAL A 7 58.26 -8.98 51.85
CA VAL A 7 57.42 -10.21 51.62
C VAL A 7 55.86 -10.27 51.70
N GLU A 8 55.30 -10.79 50.59
CA GLU A 8 54.10 -11.63 50.26
C GLU A 8 52.69 -11.43 50.87
N VAL A 9 51.66 -11.45 50.00
CA VAL A 9 50.74 -12.61 49.81
C VAL A 9 50.24 -12.66 48.36
N LYS A 10 50.58 -13.73 47.62
CA LYS A 10 49.92 -14.11 46.37
C LYS A 10 48.54 -14.71 46.68
N GLY A 11 47.49 -13.93 46.46
CA GLY A 11 46.12 -14.44 46.41
C GLY A 11 45.84 -15.08 45.05
N TYR A 12 45.88 -16.42 45.00
CA TYR A 12 45.24 -17.20 43.95
C TYR A 12 43.74 -16.88 43.93
N LEU A 13 43.25 -16.24 42.87
CA LEU A 13 41.84 -16.30 42.51
C LEU A 13 41.70 -17.05 41.20
N ASN A 14 41.15 -18.25 41.36
CA ASN A 14 40.76 -19.21 40.35
C ASN A 14 40.22 -18.55 39.08
N ARG A 15 40.83 -18.92 37.94
CA ARG A 15 40.09 -19.04 36.69
C ARG A 15 39.02 -20.10 36.90
N ASN A 16 37.75 -19.71 36.91
CA ASN A 16 36.70 -20.63 36.50
C ASN A 16 35.48 -19.93 35.90
N SER A 17 34.99 -20.55 34.83
CA SER A 17 33.72 -20.34 34.13
C SER A 17 33.54 -19.02 33.36
N GLY A 18 34.04 -19.00 32.12
CA GLY A 18 33.45 -18.21 31.05
C GLY A 18 32.05 -18.73 30.72
N GLY A 19 31.04 -18.25 31.46
CA GLY A 19 29.64 -18.45 31.10
C GLY A 19 29.25 -17.52 29.95
N ARG A 20 29.05 -18.06 28.75
CA ARG A 20 28.33 -17.35 27.67
C ARG A 20 26.94 -17.00 28.21
N SER A 21 26.69 -15.72 28.52
CA SER A 21 25.39 -15.24 28.95
C SER A 21 24.33 -15.63 27.91
N SER A 22 23.44 -16.57 28.27
CA SER A 22 22.31 -17.02 27.45
C SER A 22 21.16 -16.01 27.43
N LYS A 23 21.21 -14.98 28.28
CA LYS A 23 20.17 -13.95 28.45
C LYS A 23 19.77 -13.21 27.17
N PRO A 24 20.69 -12.67 26.33
CA PRO A 24 20.30 -11.98 25.10
C PRO A 24 19.63 -12.92 24.06
N ARG A 25 20.04 -14.19 24.01
CA ARG A 25 19.43 -15.19 23.12
C ARG A 25 18.04 -15.62 23.60
N LEU A 26 17.86 -15.77 24.92
CA LEU A 26 16.56 -16.08 25.52
C LEU A 26 15.58 -14.92 25.31
N HIS A 27 16.03 -13.68 25.50
CA HIS A 27 15.21 -12.48 25.29
C HIS A 27 14.72 -12.37 23.83
N ARG A 28 15.60 -12.56 22.83
CA ARG A 28 15.22 -12.57 21.42
C ARG A 28 14.19 -13.65 21.07
N ARG A 29 14.33 -14.85 21.63
CA ARG A 29 13.36 -15.94 21.43
C ARG A 29 11.99 -15.62 22.01
N VAL A 30 11.95 -15.07 23.23
CA VAL A 30 10.70 -14.65 23.87
C VAL A 30 10.03 -13.52 23.07
N LEU A 31 10.81 -12.53 22.63
CA LEU A 31 10.29 -11.45 21.79
C LEU A 31 9.75 -11.96 20.45
N ALA A 32 10.45 -12.87 19.78
CA ALA A 32 9.98 -13.47 18.53
C ALA A 32 8.66 -14.22 18.69
N LEU A 33 8.50 -14.99 19.77
CA LEU A 33 7.24 -15.68 20.08
C LEU A 33 6.11 -14.71 20.40
N PHE A 34 6.41 -13.61 21.13
CA PHE A 34 5.43 -12.57 21.41
C PHE A 34 4.95 -11.85 20.13
N ILE A 35 5.87 -11.52 19.22
CA ILE A 35 5.54 -10.97 17.90
C ILE A 35 4.71 -11.97 17.11
N GLN A 36 5.09 -13.25 17.06
CA GLN A 36 4.34 -14.27 16.35
C GLN A 36 2.92 -14.43 16.90
N HIS A 37 2.76 -14.41 18.22
CA HIS A 37 1.45 -14.46 18.87
C HIS A 37 0.58 -13.26 18.47
N ARG A 38 1.15 -12.04 18.49
CA ARG A 38 0.47 -10.83 18.01
C ARG A 38 0.02 -10.97 16.55
N VAL A 39 0.93 -11.38 15.67
CA VAL A 39 0.65 -11.59 14.24
C VAL A 39 -0.47 -12.63 14.03
N SER A 40 -0.55 -13.68 14.85
CA SER A 40 -1.60 -14.71 14.75
C SER A 40 -2.96 -14.32 15.32
N THR A 41 -3.04 -13.23 16.08
CA THR A 41 -4.26 -12.79 16.78
C THR A 41 -4.83 -11.49 16.23
N VAL A 42 -4.04 -10.78 15.41
CA VAL A 42 -4.36 -9.46 14.87
C VAL A 42 -5.67 -9.41 14.08
N ASP A 43 -6.01 -10.50 13.38
CA ASP A 43 -7.20 -10.63 12.53
C ASP A 43 -8.42 -11.15 13.29
N ARG A 44 -8.24 -11.63 14.53
CA ARG A 44 -9.36 -12.10 15.37
C ARG A 44 -10.18 -10.95 15.94
N ILE A 45 -9.64 -9.74 15.89
CA ILE A 45 -10.28 -8.52 16.36
C ILE A 45 -10.81 -7.82 15.12
N PRO A 46 -12.13 -7.83 14.86
CA PRO A 46 -12.70 -7.10 13.74
C PRO A 46 -12.39 -5.60 13.91
N PRO A 47 -12.23 -4.86 12.82
CA PRO A 47 -11.96 -3.44 12.92
C PRO A 47 -13.15 -2.70 13.51
N THR A 48 -12.88 -1.69 14.33
CA THR A 48 -13.92 -0.82 14.87
C THR A 48 -14.61 -0.09 13.71
N PRO A 49 -15.94 -0.14 13.57
CA PRO A 49 -16.64 0.65 12.57
C PRO A 49 -16.32 2.14 12.76
N PRO A 50 -16.24 2.94 11.68
CA PRO A 50 -15.95 4.36 11.80
C PRO A 50 -17.05 5.06 12.62
N ARG A 51 -16.66 6.01 13.47
CA ARG A 51 -17.61 6.75 14.35
C ARG A 51 -18.64 7.58 13.57
N GLN A 52 -18.30 7.95 12.34
CA GLN A 52 -19.16 8.55 11.33
C GLN A 52 -18.78 7.90 9.99
N PHE A 53 -19.75 7.49 9.18
CA PHE A 53 -19.46 6.97 7.86
C PHE A 53 -18.90 8.10 6.99
N GLU A 54 -17.59 8.05 6.75
CA GLU A 54 -16.92 8.87 5.76
C GLU A 54 -17.55 8.60 4.39
N ARG A 55 -17.74 9.66 3.62
CA ARG A 55 -18.17 9.52 2.23
C ARG A 55 -16.97 9.11 1.39
N ILE A 56 -17.05 7.95 0.73
CA ILE A 56 -15.93 7.34 0.00
C ILE A 56 -16.15 7.47 -1.51
N PHE A 57 -15.15 8.02 -2.21
CA PHE A 57 -15.05 7.92 -3.65
C PHE A 57 -14.14 6.74 -4.01
N ILE A 58 -14.66 5.73 -4.69
CA ILE A 58 -13.89 4.56 -5.13
C ILE A 58 -13.40 4.78 -6.56
N ALA A 59 -12.10 4.59 -6.79
CA ALA A 59 -11.51 4.49 -8.12
C ALA A 59 -10.99 3.05 -8.32
N SER A 60 -11.73 2.19 -9.03
CA SER A 60 -11.49 0.73 -9.06
C SER A 60 -11.29 0.13 -10.45
N THR A 61 -10.54 -0.99 -10.49
CA THR A 61 -10.47 -1.94 -11.62
C THR A 61 -10.79 -3.36 -11.10
N HIS A 62 -11.98 -3.91 -11.39
CA HIS A 62 -12.49 -5.27 -11.05
C HIS A 62 -12.61 -5.69 -9.55
N TRP A 63 -13.36 -6.79 -9.29
CA TRP A 63 -13.93 -7.33 -8.00
C TRP A 63 -15.33 -6.87 -7.57
N ASN A 64 -16.33 -7.23 -8.37
CA ASN A 64 -17.71 -6.77 -8.24
C ASN A 64 -18.34 -7.01 -6.85
N ASN A 65 -18.25 -8.23 -6.32
CA ASN A 65 -18.94 -8.58 -5.08
C ASN A 65 -18.42 -7.78 -3.88
N ALA A 66 -17.11 -7.58 -3.77
CA ALA A 66 -16.52 -6.83 -2.65
C ALA A 66 -16.94 -5.36 -2.68
N VAL A 67 -16.93 -4.73 -3.85
CA VAL A 67 -17.41 -3.35 -4.05
C VAL A 67 -18.90 -3.24 -3.73
N ILE A 68 -19.72 -4.20 -4.14
CA ILE A 68 -21.16 -4.24 -3.83
C ILE A 68 -21.39 -4.36 -2.31
N GLN A 69 -20.67 -5.23 -1.60
CA GLN A 69 -20.80 -5.39 -0.15
C GLN A 69 -20.34 -4.13 0.60
N LEU A 70 -19.26 -3.50 0.13
CA LEU A 70 -18.82 -2.22 0.67
C LEU A 70 -19.88 -1.14 0.47
N ALA A 71 -20.48 -1.05 -0.73
CA ALA A 71 -21.53 -0.08 -1.00
C ALA A 71 -22.77 -0.28 -0.14
N LYS A 72 -23.18 -1.54 0.10
CA LYS A 72 -24.24 -1.87 1.05
C LYS A 72 -23.91 -1.45 2.48
N THR A 73 -22.64 -1.60 2.89
CA THR A 73 -22.19 -1.27 4.24
C THR A 73 -22.13 0.25 4.46
N CYS A 74 -21.60 1.01 3.49
CA CYS A 74 -21.53 2.48 3.57
C CYS A 74 -22.91 3.14 3.43
N GLY A 75 -23.80 2.52 2.65
CA GLY A 75 -25.05 3.10 2.20
C GLY A 75 -24.86 3.96 0.93
N PRO A 76 -25.87 4.03 0.05
CA PRO A 76 -25.76 4.62 -1.29
C PRO A 76 -25.43 6.12 -1.30
N ASP A 77 -25.72 6.84 -0.23
CA ASP A 77 -25.42 8.28 -0.13
C ASP A 77 -23.98 8.60 0.29
N ASN A 78 -23.30 7.61 0.90
CA ASN A 78 -21.96 7.75 1.45
C ASN A 78 -20.89 7.11 0.56
N ILE A 79 -21.25 6.68 -0.65
CA ILE A 79 -20.30 6.05 -1.56
C ILE A 79 -20.57 6.46 -3.00
N LEU A 80 -19.49 6.62 -3.75
CA LEU A 80 -19.53 6.72 -5.20
C LEU A 80 -18.48 5.80 -5.80
N VAL A 81 -18.82 5.11 -6.88
CA VAL A 81 -17.89 4.23 -7.60
C VAL A 81 -17.58 4.81 -8.98
N SER A 82 -16.32 5.17 -9.20
CA SER A 82 -15.78 5.61 -10.48
C SER A 82 -14.84 4.55 -11.04
N THR A 83 -15.12 4.06 -12.24
CA THR A 83 -14.31 3.04 -12.90
C THR A 83 -13.98 3.47 -14.32
N PHE A 84 -12.72 3.30 -14.68
CA PHE A 84 -12.23 3.50 -16.03
C PHE A 84 -11.62 2.19 -16.53
N GLU A 85 -12.25 1.58 -17.53
CA GLU A 85 -11.75 0.40 -18.25
C GLU A 85 -10.94 0.89 -19.46
N SER A 86 -9.68 0.45 -19.54
CA SER A 86 -8.70 0.99 -20.50
C SER A 86 -8.49 0.10 -21.73
N GLY A 87 -9.54 -0.56 -22.23
CA GLY A 87 -9.50 -1.37 -23.44
C GLY A 87 -8.77 -2.70 -23.27
N SER A 88 -9.12 -3.45 -22.23
CA SER A 88 -8.64 -4.81 -21.98
C SER A 88 -9.04 -5.76 -23.11
N TRP A 89 -8.35 -6.91 -23.16
CA TRP A 89 -8.55 -7.94 -24.18
C TRP A 89 -9.49 -9.07 -23.74
N ASP A 90 -9.92 -9.02 -22.48
CA ASP A 90 -10.79 -10.00 -21.84
C ASP A 90 -12.20 -9.43 -21.61
N ASP A 91 -13.06 -10.20 -20.95
CA ASP A 91 -14.44 -9.79 -20.66
C ASP A 91 -14.57 -8.83 -19.46
N SER A 92 -13.54 -8.03 -19.19
CA SER A 92 -13.60 -6.96 -18.19
C SER A 92 -14.77 -6.02 -18.44
N LYS A 93 -15.03 -5.66 -19.71
CA LYS A 93 -16.16 -4.80 -20.07
C LYS A 93 -17.51 -5.41 -19.69
N GLY A 94 -17.68 -6.73 -19.84
CA GLY A 94 -18.89 -7.44 -19.39
C GLY A 94 -19.05 -7.37 -17.88
N ALA A 95 -18.02 -7.78 -17.14
CA ALA A 95 -18.03 -7.76 -15.68
C ALA A 95 -18.31 -6.36 -15.10
N LEU A 96 -17.78 -5.29 -15.70
CA LEU A 96 -18.03 -3.93 -15.22
C LEU A 96 -19.45 -3.45 -15.50
N ARG A 97 -20.09 -3.90 -16.57
CA ARG A 97 -21.52 -3.61 -16.81
C ARG A 97 -22.39 -4.29 -15.76
N ASP A 98 -22.07 -5.53 -15.38
CA ASP A 98 -22.79 -6.22 -14.31
C ASP A 98 -22.64 -5.49 -12.97
N LEU A 99 -21.43 -5.01 -12.66
CA LEU A 99 -21.20 -4.18 -11.47
C LEU A 99 -22.03 -2.89 -11.52
N ASP A 100 -22.04 -2.19 -12.65
CA ASP A 100 -22.80 -0.95 -12.82
C ASP A 100 -24.30 -1.16 -12.59
N LEU A 101 -24.85 -2.24 -13.14
CA LEU A 101 -26.26 -2.61 -12.96
C LEU A 101 -26.60 -2.92 -11.49
N GLU A 102 -25.76 -3.66 -10.78
CA GLU A 102 -26.02 -3.95 -9.37
C GLU A 102 -25.88 -2.70 -8.49
N LEU A 103 -24.92 -1.82 -8.77
CA LEU A 103 -24.79 -0.54 -8.07
C LEU A 103 -25.98 0.39 -8.34
N ASP A 104 -26.53 0.39 -9.57
CA ASP A 104 -27.76 1.12 -9.92
C ASP A 104 -28.95 0.66 -9.09
N ARG A 105 -29.15 -0.66 -8.99
CA ARG A 105 -30.24 -1.24 -8.20
C ARG A 105 -30.14 -0.87 -6.71
N LEU A 106 -28.93 -0.65 -6.21
CA LEU A 106 -28.69 -0.19 -4.84
C LEU A 106 -28.83 1.33 -4.66
N GLY A 107 -29.05 2.09 -5.74
CA GLY A 107 -29.12 3.55 -5.72
C GLY A 107 -27.77 4.23 -5.52
N VAL A 108 -26.66 3.51 -5.74
CA VAL A 108 -25.30 4.02 -5.56
C VAL A 108 -24.93 4.93 -6.72
N ARG A 109 -24.43 6.14 -6.41
CA ARG A 109 -23.87 7.01 -7.46
C ARG A 109 -22.66 6.34 -8.08
N ARG A 110 -22.55 6.38 -9.41
CA ARG A 110 -21.48 5.70 -10.14
C ARG A 110 -21.12 6.42 -11.42
N ASN A 111 -19.90 6.18 -11.89
CA ASN A 111 -19.40 6.60 -13.18
C ASN A 111 -18.61 5.43 -13.79
N LEU A 112 -19.15 4.81 -14.84
CA LEU A 112 -18.44 3.80 -15.61
C LEU A 112 -18.02 4.38 -16.95
N THR A 113 -16.71 4.39 -17.21
CA THR A 113 -16.15 4.71 -18.53
C THR A 113 -15.51 3.47 -19.13
N LEU A 114 -16.01 3.02 -20.27
CA LEU A 114 -15.45 1.91 -21.05
C LEU A 114 -14.74 2.47 -22.27
N SER A 115 -13.42 2.31 -22.37
CA SER A 115 -12.67 2.76 -23.53
C SER A 115 -12.94 1.88 -24.75
N GLU A 116 -13.33 2.48 -25.87
CA GLU A 116 -13.36 1.80 -27.18
C GLU A 116 -11.97 1.67 -27.81
N ILE A 117 -10.99 2.40 -27.27
CA ILE A 117 -9.58 2.33 -27.69
C ILE A 117 -8.94 1.17 -26.92
N THR A 118 -8.41 0.19 -27.66
CA THR A 118 -7.69 -0.94 -27.07
C THR A 118 -6.27 -0.56 -26.65
N HIS A 119 -5.64 -1.38 -25.83
CA HIS A 119 -4.20 -1.21 -25.55
C HIS A 119 -3.35 -1.23 -26.83
N GLN A 120 -3.72 -2.03 -27.83
CA GLN A 120 -3.02 -2.06 -29.13
C GLN A 120 -3.11 -0.72 -29.84
N ASP A 121 -4.29 -0.09 -29.82
CA ASP A 121 -4.48 1.22 -30.44
C ASP A 121 -3.64 2.29 -29.75
N GLU A 122 -3.55 2.26 -28.41
CA GLU A 122 -2.70 3.19 -27.64
C GLU A 122 -1.22 3.09 -28.01
N ILE A 123 -0.67 1.89 -28.14
CA ILE A 123 0.74 1.68 -28.51
C ILE A 123 1.01 1.85 -30.02
N SER A 124 -0.05 1.99 -30.84
CA SER A 124 0.05 2.13 -32.30
C SER A 124 -0.21 3.56 -32.78
N ARG A 125 -0.54 4.48 -31.86
CA ARG A 125 -0.74 5.91 -32.17
C ARG A 125 0.56 6.61 -32.60
N PRO A 126 0.47 7.73 -33.35
CA PRO A 126 1.62 8.56 -33.65
C PRO A 126 2.33 9.01 -32.35
N PRO A 127 3.68 8.99 -32.30
CA PRO A 127 4.41 9.38 -31.11
C PRO A 127 4.13 10.82 -30.67
N SER A 128 3.95 11.01 -29.37
CA SER A 128 3.68 12.30 -28.71
C SER A 128 4.49 12.42 -27.40
N GLU A 129 4.14 13.37 -26.52
CA GLU A 129 4.64 13.38 -25.13
C GLU A 129 4.42 12.01 -24.47
N GLY A 130 5.41 11.56 -23.70
CA GLY A 130 5.41 10.25 -23.05
C GLY A 130 5.90 9.09 -23.95
N TRP A 131 6.45 9.38 -25.14
CA TRP A 131 7.10 8.37 -26.00
C TRP A 131 8.62 8.50 -25.94
N ILE A 132 9.32 7.37 -25.96
CA ILE A 132 10.79 7.32 -25.95
C ILE A 132 11.35 6.48 -27.08
N ASP A 133 12.51 6.89 -27.59
CA ASP A 133 13.31 6.06 -28.48
C ASP A 133 13.97 4.94 -27.67
N THR A 134 13.79 3.71 -28.12
CA THR A 134 14.38 2.53 -27.48
C THR A 134 15.62 2.06 -28.22
N PRO A 135 16.52 1.29 -27.56
CA PRO A 135 17.67 0.66 -28.24
C PRO A 135 17.30 -0.24 -29.43
N ARG A 136 16.02 -0.60 -29.56
CA ARG A 136 15.48 -1.40 -30.67
C ARG A 136 15.18 -0.57 -31.92
N GLY A 137 15.48 0.73 -31.92
CA GLY A 137 15.23 1.64 -33.05
C GLY A 137 13.74 1.95 -33.27
N ARG A 138 12.92 1.84 -32.22
CA ARG A 138 11.49 2.14 -32.26
C ARG A 138 11.11 3.10 -31.16
N LYS A 139 10.14 3.98 -31.43
CA LYS A 139 9.47 4.77 -30.40
C LYS A 139 8.43 3.92 -29.71
N GLU A 140 8.46 3.91 -28.39
CA GLU A 140 7.52 3.16 -27.54
C GLU A 140 6.88 4.09 -26.51
N LEU A 141 5.59 3.88 -26.24
CA LEU A 141 4.83 4.62 -25.23
C LEU A 141 5.29 4.23 -23.82
N ARG A 142 5.62 5.23 -22.99
CA ARG A 142 5.99 5.01 -21.59
C ARG A 142 4.78 4.60 -20.76
N ARG A 143 4.90 3.45 -20.11
CA ARG A 143 3.83 2.87 -19.27
C ARG A 143 3.35 3.80 -18.16
N ILE A 144 4.26 4.48 -17.45
CA ILE A 144 3.87 5.32 -16.30
C ILE A 144 3.08 6.55 -16.74
N HIS A 145 3.48 7.18 -17.84
CA HIS A 145 2.76 8.33 -18.39
C HIS A 145 1.32 7.96 -18.75
N TYR A 146 1.14 6.80 -19.38
CA TYR A 146 -0.17 6.23 -19.67
C TYR A 146 -1.01 5.99 -18.41
N LEU A 147 -0.45 5.31 -17.40
CA LEU A 147 -1.16 5.01 -16.14
C LEU A 147 -1.55 6.28 -15.36
N ALA A 148 -0.67 7.27 -15.28
CA ALA A 148 -0.95 8.54 -14.62
C ALA A 148 -2.16 9.25 -15.25
N ARG A 149 -2.22 9.28 -16.59
CA ARG A 149 -3.36 9.83 -17.33
C ARG A 149 -4.66 9.11 -16.98
N LEU A 150 -4.66 7.77 -16.98
CA LEU A 150 -5.86 6.97 -16.66
C LEU A 150 -6.34 7.22 -15.23
N ARG A 151 -5.44 7.25 -14.25
CA ARG A 151 -5.80 7.52 -12.85
C ARG A 151 -6.41 8.91 -12.70
N ASN A 152 -5.86 9.93 -13.36
CA ASN A 152 -6.47 11.27 -13.36
C ASN A 152 -7.86 11.28 -14.02
N GLN A 153 -8.11 10.47 -15.05
CA GLN A 153 -9.44 10.35 -15.64
C GLN A 153 -10.46 9.80 -14.64
N THR A 154 -10.08 8.84 -13.80
CA THR A 154 -10.98 8.29 -12.76
C THR A 154 -11.38 9.33 -11.71
N LEU A 155 -10.62 10.41 -11.54
CA LEU A 155 -10.87 11.47 -10.56
C LEU A 155 -11.79 12.60 -11.08
N ARG A 156 -12.02 12.71 -12.39
CA ARG A 156 -12.86 13.79 -12.94
C ARG A 156 -14.28 13.85 -12.35
N PRO A 157 -14.98 12.71 -12.13
CA PRO A 157 -16.30 12.76 -11.49
C PRO A 157 -16.28 13.37 -10.09
N LEU A 158 -15.18 13.21 -9.34
CA LEU A 158 -15.01 13.83 -8.02
C LEU A 158 -15.00 15.36 -8.13
N GLU A 159 -14.26 15.90 -9.10
CA GLU A 159 -14.17 17.34 -9.36
C GLU A 159 -15.52 17.91 -9.81
N ASP A 160 -16.23 17.20 -10.69
CA ASP A 160 -17.53 17.61 -11.22
C ASP A 160 -18.58 17.67 -10.10
N LEU A 161 -18.60 16.67 -9.23
CA LEU A 161 -19.52 16.61 -8.09
C LEU A 161 -19.21 17.66 -7.04
N ALA A 162 -17.94 17.93 -6.78
CA ALA A 162 -17.53 18.99 -5.87
C ALA A 162 -18.02 20.36 -6.34
N ARG A 163 -17.98 20.64 -7.65
CA ARG A 163 -18.54 21.88 -8.23
C ARG A 163 -20.07 21.98 -8.05
N ASN A 164 -20.75 20.84 -7.95
CA ASN A 164 -22.18 20.75 -7.66
C ASN A 164 -22.50 20.66 -6.15
N GLY A 165 -21.53 20.92 -5.27
CA GLY A 165 -21.71 20.92 -3.82
C GLY A 165 -21.73 19.53 -3.16
N ILE A 166 -21.42 18.47 -3.92
CA ILE A 166 -21.33 17.10 -3.39
C ILE A 166 -19.86 16.80 -3.11
N VAL A 167 -19.50 16.74 -1.82
CA VAL A 167 -18.12 16.50 -1.36
C VAL A 167 -18.03 15.16 -0.64
N PHE A 168 -16.89 14.48 -0.81
CA PHE A 168 -16.51 13.24 -0.16
C PHE A 168 -15.34 13.49 0.80
N ASP A 169 -15.14 12.60 1.77
CA ASP A 169 -14.07 12.74 2.77
C ASP A 169 -12.77 12.07 2.31
N LYS A 170 -12.90 10.89 1.70
CA LYS A 170 -11.77 10.05 1.26
C LYS A 170 -11.95 9.56 -0.17
N VAL A 171 -10.82 9.45 -0.87
CA VAL A 171 -10.69 8.68 -2.11
C VAL A 171 -10.08 7.33 -1.75
N LEU A 172 -10.72 6.24 -2.16
CA LEU A 172 -10.23 4.87 -2.08
C LEU A 172 -9.85 4.40 -3.48
N PHE A 173 -8.56 4.28 -3.76
CA PHE A 173 -8.07 3.67 -4.98
C PHE A 173 -7.96 2.15 -4.81
N LEU A 174 -8.50 1.42 -5.77
CA LEU A 174 -8.51 -0.05 -5.82
C LEU A 174 -7.89 -0.51 -7.13
N ASN A 175 -6.84 -1.32 -7.03
CA ASN A 175 -6.41 -2.16 -8.14
C ASN A 175 -7.34 -3.39 -8.26
N ASP A 176 -7.04 -4.25 -9.22
CA ASP A 176 -7.65 -5.58 -9.38
C ASP A 176 -7.13 -6.56 -8.32
N VAL A 177 -7.59 -6.38 -7.08
CA VAL A 177 -7.25 -7.20 -5.92
C VAL A 177 -8.48 -7.67 -5.14
N VAL A 178 -8.42 -8.89 -4.61
CA VAL A 178 -9.35 -9.44 -3.63
C VAL A 178 -9.17 -8.73 -2.29
N PHE A 179 -10.28 -8.24 -1.73
CA PHE A 179 -10.38 -7.60 -0.42
C PHE A 179 -11.75 -7.85 0.22
N THR A 180 -11.86 -7.54 1.50
CA THR A 180 -13.11 -7.57 2.29
C THR A 180 -13.51 -6.18 2.77
N VAL A 181 -14.76 -6.03 3.23
CA VAL A 181 -15.20 -4.78 3.88
C VAL A 181 -14.34 -4.44 5.10
N ASP A 182 -13.92 -5.45 5.87
CA ASP A 182 -13.04 -5.27 7.04
C ASP A 182 -11.65 -4.76 6.64
N ASP A 183 -11.12 -5.16 5.49
CA ASP A 183 -9.86 -4.61 4.96
C ASP A 183 -9.99 -3.11 4.71
N VAL A 184 -11.11 -2.68 4.12
CA VAL A 184 -11.38 -1.26 3.83
C VAL A 184 -11.57 -0.46 5.12
N ILE A 185 -12.37 -0.96 6.07
CA ILE A 185 -12.57 -0.29 7.36
C ILE A 185 -11.23 -0.19 8.11
N SER A 186 -10.42 -1.26 8.12
CA SER A 186 -9.09 -1.25 8.72
C SER A 186 -8.16 -0.24 8.05
N LEU A 187 -8.24 -0.11 6.72
CA LEU A 187 -7.43 0.87 5.97
C LEU A 187 -7.85 2.30 6.30
N LEU A 188 -9.15 2.59 6.32
CA LEU A 188 -9.69 3.92 6.64
C LEU A 188 -9.35 4.33 8.07
N ASN A 189 -9.29 3.38 9.01
CA ASN A 189 -8.92 3.62 10.40
C ASN A 189 -7.41 3.61 10.66
N THR A 190 -6.57 3.49 9.63
CA THR A 190 -5.11 3.55 9.79
C THR A 190 -4.73 4.85 10.52
N ASN A 191 -3.90 4.76 11.55
CA ASN A 191 -3.48 5.93 12.35
C ASN A 191 -4.66 6.80 12.83
N ASP A 192 -5.71 6.15 13.36
CA ASP A 192 -6.95 6.78 13.83
C ASP A 192 -7.67 7.64 12.78
N GLY A 193 -7.51 7.29 11.49
CA GLY A 193 -8.07 8.02 10.35
C GLY A 193 -7.27 9.26 9.93
N VAL A 194 -6.16 9.56 10.62
CA VAL A 194 -5.33 10.74 10.41
C VAL A 194 -4.07 10.39 9.62
N TYR A 195 -4.14 10.58 8.30
CA TYR A 195 -3.02 10.34 7.39
C TYR A 195 -3.13 11.20 6.13
N ALA A 196 -2.01 11.34 5.40
CA ALA A 196 -2.00 11.84 4.03
C ALA A 196 -2.34 10.72 3.04
N ALA A 197 -1.85 9.51 3.30
CA ALA A 197 -2.26 8.29 2.61
C ALA A 197 -2.06 7.06 3.51
N ALA A 198 -2.93 6.07 3.34
CA ALA A 198 -2.82 4.75 3.97
C ALA A 198 -2.92 3.67 2.88
N CYS A 199 -2.00 2.70 2.89
CA CYS A 199 -1.96 1.63 1.88
C CYS A 199 -2.01 0.24 2.50
N SER A 200 -2.55 -0.73 1.75
CA SER A 200 -2.46 -2.16 2.04
C SER A 200 -1.10 -2.75 1.69
N LEU A 201 -0.91 -4.06 1.94
CA LEU A 201 0.11 -4.90 1.30
C LEU A 201 -0.54 -5.80 0.24
N ASP A 202 0.05 -5.93 -0.94
CA ASP A 202 -0.48 -6.78 -2.01
C ASP A 202 0.34 -8.05 -2.24
N PHE A 203 -0.35 -9.14 -2.56
CA PHE A 203 0.28 -10.43 -2.79
C PHE A 203 -0.23 -11.09 -4.07
N SER A 204 0.68 -11.39 -4.98
CA SER A 204 0.43 -12.27 -6.13
C SER A 204 0.90 -13.69 -5.85
N LYS A 205 2.09 -13.84 -5.23
CA LYS A 205 2.71 -15.12 -4.87
C LYS A 205 3.26 -15.09 -3.43
N PRO A 206 2.39 -15.21 -2.41
CA PRO A 206 2.79 -15.29 -1.01
C PRO A 206 3.91 -16.31 -0.76
N PRO A 207 4.83 -16.07 0.20
CA PRO A 207 4.84 -14.97 1.17
C PRO A 207 5.45 -13.65 0.63
N ARG A 208 5.82 -13.61 -0.66
CA ARG A 208 6.40 -12.42 -1.28
C ARG A 208 5.32 -11.40 -1.61
N TYR A 209 5.46 -10.19 -1.10
CA TYR A 209 4.59 -9.09 -1.52
C TYR A 209 4.99 -8.58 -2.92
N TYR A 210 4.03 -8.01 -3.64
CA TYR A 210 4.15 -7.79 -5.07
C TYR A 210 4.75 -6.42 -5.43
N ASP A 211 4.12 -5.31 -5.05
CA ASP A 211 4.50 -3.97 -5.53
C ASP A 211 5.69 -3.37 -4.76
N THR A 212 6.90 -3.73 -5.18
CA THR A 212 8.17 -3.15 -4.70
C THR A 212 8.51 -1.81 -5.36
N PHE A 213 7.82 -1.44 -6.44
CA PHE A 213 8.17 -0.26 -7.21
C PHE A 213 7.69 1.02 -6.52
N ALA A 214 6.50 1.01 -5.92
CA ALA A 214 5.96 2.15 -5.20
C ALA A 214 6.36 2.20 -3.71
N LEU A 215 6.65 1.07 -3.06
CA LEU A 215 6.92 1.05 -1.63
C LEU A 215 8.30 1.63 -1.28
N ARG A 216 8.34 2.68 -0.46
CA ARG A 216 9.57 3.28 0.08
C ARG A 216 9.45 3.43 1.57
N ASP A 217 10.43 2.93 2.32
CA ASP A 217 10.35 2.96 3.79
C ASP A 217 10.41 4.39 4.36
N SER A 218 10.41 4.55 5.69
CA SER A 218 10.39 5.88 6.31
C SER A 218 11.60 6.76 5.97
N ASN A 219 12.71 6.16 5.53
CA ASN A 219 13.90 6.88 5.08
C ASN A 219 13.84 7.21 3.58
N GLY A 220 12.87 6.65 2.86
CA GLY A 220 12.77 6.74 1.40
C GLY A 220 13.51 5.64 0.68
N ASP A 221 14.04 4.64 1.40
CA ASP A 221 14.77 3.54 0.80
C ASP A 221 13.82 2.55 0.11
N GLU A 222 14.31 1.93 -0.96
CA GLU A 222 13.64 0.82 -1.60
C GLU A 222 13.56 -0.42 -0.68
N THR A 223 12.64 -1.31 -1.04
CA THR A 223 12.48 -2.64 -0.43
C THR A 223 13.80 -3.35 -0.20
N LEU A 224 14.04 -3.76 1.05
CA LEU A 224 15.19 -4.60 1.40
C LEU A 224 15.06 -6.00 0.81
N MET A 225 13.86 -6.59 0.93
CA MET A 225 13.52 -7.93 0.45
C MET A 225 12.00 -8.08 0.35
N GLN A 226 11.50 -8.99 -0.50
CA GLN A 226 10.07 -9.18 -0.71
C GLN A 226 9.37 -10.04 0.35
N GLU A 227 10.12 -10.66 1.26
CA GLU A 227 9.58 -11.34 2.43
C GLU A 227 9.81 -10.50 3.68
N CYS A 228 9.01 -10.69 4.73
CA CYS A 228 9.16 -9.93 5.97
C CYS A 228 10.62 -10.02 6.45
N PRO A 229 11.28 -8.89 6.78
CA PRO A 229 10.68 -7.62 7.24
C PRO A 229 10.46 -6.50 6.22
N TYR A 230 10.70 -6.71 4.92
CA TYR A 230 10.52 -5.71 3.84
C TYR A 230 11.40 -4.44 3.89
N PHE A 231 11.59 -3.83 5.05
CA PHE A 231 12.13 -2.50 5.24
C PHE A 231 13.56 -2.48 5.77
N ARG A 232 14.35 -1.52 5.27
CA ARG A 232 15.69 -1.21 5.81
C ARG A 232 15.56 -0.39 7.09
N SER A 233 14.69 0.62 7.06
CA SER A 233 14.34 1.47 8.20
C SER A 233 13.88 0.64 9.39
N VAL A 234 14.52 0.88 10.53
CA VAL A 234 14.13 0.33 11.84
C VAL A 234 12.73 0.79 12.19
N THR A 235 12.39 2.07 11.95
CA THR A 235 11.07 2.63 12.29
C THR A 235 9.94 1.92 11.55
N SER A 236 10.07 1.71 10.25
CA SER A 236 9.06 1.00 9.46
C SER A 236 8.99 -0.48 9.84
N ARG A 237 10.14 -1.12 10.08
CA ARG A 237 10.23 -2.54 10.45
C ARG A 237 9.64 -2.81 11.84
N ASP A 238 9.96 -2.00 12.84
CA ASP A 238 9.44 -2.17 14.19
C ASP A 238 7.92 -1.98 14.21
N ALA A 239 7.40 -1.01 13.47
CA ALA A 239 5.98 -0.79 13.31
C ALA A 239 5.27 -1.97 12.61
N LEU A 240 5.89 -2.53 11.56
CA LEU A 240 5.42 -3.74 10.86
C LEU A 240 5.31 -4.92 11.82
N LEU A 241 6.39 -5.25 12.54
CA LEU A 241 6.41 -6.35 13.52
C LEU A 241 5.44 -6.11 14.68
N ALA A 242 5.19 -4.85 15.01
CA ALA A 242 4.21 -4.47 16.00
C ALA A 242 2.76 -4.56 15.50
N MET A 243 2.52 -4.88 14.21
CA MET A 243 1.21 -4.84 13.56
C MET A 243 0.51 -3.46 13.71
N SER A 244 1.33 -2.40 13.66
CA SER A 244 0.90 -1.00 13.74
C SER A 244 1.13 -0.28 12.41
N PRO A 245 0.47 0.85 12.13
CA PRO A 245 0.70 1.64 10.92
C PRO A 245 2.20 1.95 10.75
N ALA A 246 2.82 1.39 9.71
CA ALA A 246 4.24 1.55 9.46
C ALA A 246 4.49 2.84 8.67
N PRO A 247 5.26 3.81 9.21
CA PRO A 247 5.56 5.03 8.48
C PRO A 247 6.39 4.71 7.23
N VAL A 248 6.03 5.32 6.11
CA VAL A 248 6.69 5.14 4.81
C VAL A 248 6.78 6.49 4.10
N LYS A 249 7.65 6.61 3.09
CA LYS A 249 7.65 7.77 2.19
C LYS A 249 6.74 7.60 1.00
N SER A 250 6.37 6.37 0.67
CA SER A 250 5.46 6.05 -0.43
C SER A 250 4.96 4.61 -0.32
N CYS A 251 3.72 4.36 -0.76
CA CYS A 251 3.14 3.02 -0.90
C CYS A 251 1.97 3.02 -1.92
N TRP A 252 1.62 1.85 -2.45
CA TRP A 252 0.40 1.71 -3.27
C TRP A 252 -0.25 0.35 -3.05
N ASN A 253 0.45 -0.72 -3.43
CA ASN A 253 0.25 -2.08 -2.91
C ASN A 253 -1.22 -2.56 -2.87
N GLY A 254 -1.95 -2.30 -3.97
CA GLY A 254 -3.28 -2.86 -4.23
C GLY A 254 -4.46 -1.99 -3.82
N MET A 255 -4.40 -1.31 -2.67
CA MET A 255 -5.49 -0.49 -2.14
C MET A 255 -4.94 0.69 -1.33
N VAL A 256 -5.40 1.90 -1.65
CA VAL A 256 -4.93 3.15 -1.01
C VAL A 256 -6.07 4.08 -0.67
N SER A 257 -6.08 4.59 0.56
CA SER A 257 -6.98 5.67 0.99
C SER A 257 -6.24 7.00 1.11
N MET A 258 -6.82 8.07 0.60
CA MET A 258 -6.30 9.44 0.72
C MET A 258 -7.43 10.42 1.05
N PRO A 259 -7.20 11.50 1.84
CA PRO A 259 -8.14 12.59 1.96
C PRO A 259 -8.46 13.23 0.60
N VAL A 260 -9.72 13.63 0.39
CA VAL A 260 -10.17 14.27 -0.86
C VAL A 260 -9.60 15.69 -1.03
N ALA A 261 -9.35 16.40 0.07
CA ALA A 261 -9.03 17.82 0.04
C ALA A 261 -7.86 18.23 -0.91
N PRO A 262 -6.74 17.49 -1.00
CA PRO A 262 -5.67 17.80 -1.96
C PRO A 262 -6.11 17.75 -3.43
N PHE A 263 -6.98 16.80 -3.78
CA PHE A 263 -7.50 16.63 -5.15
C PHE A 263 -8.47 17.75 -5.56
N LEU A 264 -9.13 18.40 -4.61
CA LEU A 264 -10.07 19.49 -4.85
C LEU A 264 -9.48 20.88 -4.55
N SER A 265 -8.17 20.97 -4.32
CA SER A 265 -7.52 22.24 -3.98
C SER A 265 -7.38 23.16 -5.20
N LYS A 266 -6.94 24.41 -5.00
CA LYS A 266 -6.69 25.37 -6.11
C LYS A 266 -5.63 24.87 -7.10
N THR A 267 -4.70 24.06 -6.61
CA THR A 267 -3.69 23.36 -7.42
C THR A 267 -3.89 21.87 -7.16
N PRO A 268 -4.83 21.22 -7.87
CA PRO A 268 -5.23 19.85 -7.61
C PRO A 268 -4.04 18.89 -7.58
N LEU A 269 -4.02 18.01 -6.58
CA LEU A 269 -3.13 16.85 -6.58
C LEU A 269 -3.47 15.95 -7.77
N GLN A 270 -2.47 15.60 -8.58
CA GLN A 270 -2.66 14.79 -9.79
C GLN A 270 -1.55 13.75 -9.91
N PHE A 271 -1.87 12.60 -10.50
CA PHE A 271 -0.87 11.63 -10.90
C PHE A 271 -0.04 12.20 -12.05
N ARG A 272 1.27 11.97 -12.01
CA ARG A 272 2.19 12.35 -13.09
C ARG A 272 3.26 11.30 -13.29
N ALA A 273 3.88 11.33 -14.47
CA ALA A 273 5.14 10.66 -14.73
C ALA A 273 6.31 11.64 -14.55
N ILE A 274 7.54 11.13 -14.59
CA ILE A 274 8.71 12.01 -14.70
C ILE A 274 8.82 12.61 -16.12
N PRO A 275 9.46 13.78 -16.29
CA PRO A 275 9.69 14.37 -17.60
C PRO A 275 10.45 13.45 -18.58
N ASP A 276 10.14 13.58 -19.88
CA ASP A 276 10.77 12.78 -20.93
C ASP A 276 12.30 12.95 -20.98
N SER A 277 12.83 14.11 -20.60
CA SER A 277 14.28 14.36 -20.52
C SER A 277 15.00 13.45 -19.52
N LEU A 278 14.34 13.07 -18.41
CA LEU A 278 14.89 12.11 -17.45
C LEU A 278 14.70 10.67 -17.94
N ALA A 279 13.60 10.38 -18.62
CA ALA A 279 13.34 9.07 -19.20
C ALA A 279 14.36 8.69 -20.29
N GLN A 280 14.85 9.67 -21.06
CA GLN A 280 15.96 9.49 -22.00
C GLN A 280 17.27 9.04 -21.33
N LEU A 281 17.42 9.32 -20.02
CA LEU A 281 18.55 8.85 -19.20
C LEU A 281 18.23 7.53 -18.48
N HIS A 282 17.20 6.80 -18.91
CA HIS A 282 16.71 5.57 -18.30
C HIS A 282 16.26 5.70 -16.85
N VAL A 283 15.86 6.90 -16.44
CA VAL A 283 15.19 7.12 -15.16
C VAL A 283 13.70 6.88 -15.36
N GLU A 284 13.04 6.19 -14.42
CA GLU A 284 11.59 6.08 -14.40
C GLU A 284 11.11 6.11 -12.95
N GLY A 285 9.98 6.76 -12.68
CA GLY A 285 9.43 6.89 -11.33
C GLY A 285 7.96 6.53 -11.34
N SER A 286 7.52 5.66 -10.43
CA SER A 286 6.10 5.29 -10.34
C SER A 286 5.23 6.52 -10.07
N GLU A 287 4.15 6.68 -10.82
CA GLU A 287 3.11 7.67 -10.53
C GLU A 287 2.49 7.46 -9.15
N CYS A 288 2.42 6.20 -8.72
CA CYS A 288 1.96 5.80 -7.39
C CYS A 288 2.95 6.19 -6.27
N CYS A 289 4.21 6.48 -6.61
CA CYS A 289 5.19 7.06 -5.69
C CYS A 289 5.20 8.59 -5.73
N LEU A 290 5.13 9.17 -6.93
CA LEU A 290 5.20 10.61 -7.12
C LEU A 290 4.02 11.34 -6.50
N ILE A 291 2.82 10.73 -6.52
CA ILE A 291 1.62 11.28 -5.89
C ILE A 291 1.83 11.63 -4.41
N HIS A 292 2.64 10.84 -3.70
CA HIS A 292 2.95 11.07 -2.28
C HIS A 292 3.92 12.22 -2.06
N ALA A 293 4.88 12.39 -2.97
CA ALA A 293 5.83 13.49 -2.94
C ALA A 293 5.13 14.83 -3.20
N ASP A 294 4.11 14.80 -4.06
CA ASP A 294 3.33 15.99 -4.44
C ASP A 294 2.18 16.28 -3.47
N ASN A 295 1.78 15.31 -2.64
CA ASN A 295 0.69 15.47 -1.70
C ASN A 295 1.09 16.43 -0.55
N PRO A 296 0.44 17.61 -0.42
CA PRO A 296 0.81 18.62 0.58
C PRO A 296 0.57 18.15 2.03
N LEU A 297 -0.21 17.09 2.22
CA LEU A 297 -0.46 16.52 3.54
C LEU A 297 0.65 15.57 4.00
N SER A 298 1.47 15.03 3.09
CA SER A 298 2.49 14.02 3.41
C SER A 298 3.45 14.45 4.53
N PRO A 299 3.98 15.70 4.56
CA PRO A 299 4.89 16.12 5.62
C PRO A 299 4.25 16.25 7.01
N THR A 300 2.94 16.53 7.07
CA THR A 300 2.25 16.86 8.33
C THR A 300 1.40 15.73 8.88
N LYS A 301 0.80 14.93 7.99
CA LYS A 301 -0.07 13.80 8.36
C LYS A 301 0.58 12.43 8.15
N GLY A 302 1.70 12.35 7.43
CA GLY A 302 2.42 11.09 7.20
C GLY A 302 1.73 10.15 6.22
N ILE A 303 2.49 9.16 5.76
CA ILE A 303 2.02 8.07 4.89
C ILE A 303 2.28 6.76 5.62
N TYR A 304 1.32 5.86 5.59
CA TYR A 304 1.37 4.63 6.37
C TYR A 304 1.05 3.40 5.52
N LEU A 305 1.89 2.38 5.63
CA LEU A 305 1.53 1.02 5.25
C LEU A 305 0.80 0.37 6.44
N ASN A 306 -0.40 -0.16 6.23
CA ASN A 306 -1.13 -0.87 7.28
C ASN A 306 -0.89 -2.39 7.17
N PRO A 307 -0.10 -3.01 8.07
CA PRO A 307 0.21 -4.44 7.98
C PRO A 307 -0.99 -5.36 8.23
N ARG A 308 -2.10 -4.83 8.74
CA ARG A 308 -3.34 -5.58 8.98
C ARG A 308 -4.18 -5.69 7.70
N VAL A 309 -3.95 -4.82 6.72
CA VAL A 309 -4.67 -4.79 5.46
C VAL A 309 -3.80 -5.47 4.40
N ARG A 310 -4.11 -6.74 4.11
CA ARG A 310 -3.39 -7.53 3.10
C ARG A 310 -4.37 -7.89 2.01
N VAL A 311 -4.04 -7.64 0.76
CA VAL A 311 -4.91 -7.92 -0.40
C VAL A 311 -4.22 -8.89 -1.34
N GLY A 312 -5.00 -9.68 -2.08
CA GLY A 312 -4.47 -10.73 -2.96
C GLY A 312 -4.89 -10.50 -4.40
N TYR A 313 -4.02 -10.79 -5.38
CA TYR A 313 -4.42 -10.76 -6.80
C TYR A 313 -5.36 -11.91 -7.21
N ASN A 314 -5.63 -12.84 -6.30
CA ASN A 314 -6.60 -13.92 -6.43
C ASN A 314 -6.96 -14.46 -5.05
N ASP A 315 -8.02 -15.26 -4.97
CA ASP A 315 -8.53 -15.82 -3.70
C ASP A 315 -7.50 -16.69 -2.98
N LEU A 316 -6.66 -17.45 -3.72
CA LEU A 316 -5.62 -18.28 -3.13
C LEU A 316 -4.53 -17.42 -2.47
N ALA A 317 -4.12 -16.34 -3.14
CA ALA A 317 -3.14 -15.41 -2.59
C ALA A 317 -3.69 -14.67 -1.37
N TYR A 318 -4.96 -14.23 -1.43
CA TYR A 318 -5.65 -13.61 -0.31
C TYR A 318 -5.74 -14.58 0.89
N ALA A 319 -6.23 -15.79 0.69
CA ALA A 319 -6.36 -16.79 1.75
C ALA A 319 -5.01 -17.16 2.38
N ALA A 320 -3.94 -17.25 1.59
CA ALA A 320 -2.61 -17.59 2.08
C ALA A 320 -2.00 -16.54 3.02
N VAL A 321 -2.43 -15.27 2.91
CA VAL A 321 -2.01 -14.20 3.83
C VAL A 321 -3.00 -13.93 4.96
N HIS A 322 -4.13 -14.65 5.00
CA HIS A 322 -5.11 -14.68 6.10
C HIS A 322 -5.26 -16.09 6.72
N PRO A 323 -4.17 -16.78 7.11
CA PRO A 323 -4.28 -18.08 7.74
C PRO A 323 -4.88 -17.96 9.15
N HIS A 324 -5.42 -19.05 9.68
CA HIS A 324 -5.82 -19.15 11.10
C HIS A 324 -4.63 -19.04 12.08
N THR A 325 -3.40 -19.07 11.56
CA THR A 325 -2.12 -18.97 12.26
C THR A 325 -1.42 -17.65 11.93
N ALA A 326 -0.14 -17.48 12.29
CA ALA A 326 0.62 -16.29 11.89
C ALA A 326 0.99 -16.35 10.39
N TRP A 327 0.67 -15.28 9.65
CA TRP A 327 1.07 -15.12 8.23
C TRP A 327 2.56 -14.79 8.05
N ILE A 328 3.22 -14.28 9.11
CA ILE A 328 4.67 -14.11 9.16
C ILE A 328 5.28 -15.29 9.91
N SER A 329 6.26 -15.95 9.29
CA SER A 329 6.97 -17.07 9.90
C SER A 329 7.85 -16.62 11.07
N LEU A 330 8.06 -17.51 12.05
CA LEU A 330 8.98 -17.25 13.16
C LEU A 330 10.42 -17.03 12.68
N HIS A 331 10.81 -17.65 11.55
CA HIS A 331 12.09 -17.42 10.90
C HIS A 331 12.23 -15.97 10.42
N ASN A 332 11.22 -15.44 9.74
CA ASN A 332 11.22 -14.06 9.24
C ASN A 332 11.19 -13.05 10.39
N ILE A 333 10.47 -13.34 11.47
CA ILE A 333 10.53 -12.54 12.70
C ILE A 333 11.94 -12.57 13.30
N ALA A 334 12.58 -13.74 13.39
CA ALA A 334 13.92 -13.87 13.94
C ALA A 334 14.99 -13.17 13.07
N LEU A 335 14.83 -13.17 11.74
CA LEU A 335 15.68 -12.41 10.82
C LEU A 335 15.56 -10.90 11.02
N ALA A 336 14.39 -10.43 11.47
CA ALA A 336 14.11 -9.02 11.66
C ALA A 336 14.65 -8.43 13.00
N LEU A 337 15.03 -9.30 13.97
CA LEU A 337 15.49 -8.97 15.34
C LEU A 337 17.01 -9.08 15.55
#